data_AF-F0YMH2-F1
#
_entry.id   AF-F0YMH2-F1
#
_cell.length_a   1.000
_cell.length_b   1.000
_cell.length_c   1.000
_cell.angle_alpha   90.00
_cell.angle_beta   90.00
_cell.angle_gamma   90.00
#
_symmetry.space_group_name_H-M   'P 1'
#
loop_
_entity.id
_entity.type
_entity.pdbx_description
1 polymer ?
#
loop_
_entity_poly.entity_id
_entity_poly.type
_entity_poly.pdbx_seq_one_letter_code
_entity_poly.pdbx_strand_id
1 'polypeptide(L)'
;MASLVGAAGAYCEVRWVEGGLLLKTARLALHPNDDAARVRSFAAEAFGIPLADLRVSGPGGEHVDDDDVCWPRDARGAAVVVAEEAPPDRPRPPRPVVTASGCEVRVRRPPDAGPFARLARGQRAKLHLVGRLVGGGGGVFEATRSLRARAPFEAEVGGGGVIAGLREALELLGLGAVADVRVPAAAAYGDNEVGKDGRTIRKRSPLDFEVHVVEVDGVACAAPGPPPRAALLEAFPPHRPQWIGRYALPGPLPEYVSFCAVAARAGGAARVGVDDVPGGALPLPARAPRPGWDGSRGAGDCGVYRDGFRRGWRAWGWDDLGGGPAGDARVLSKWRAPTLRTDTLRESPVFESSLREYVAYARAVERYDGACDVRKHASCPRCYLNGLPIFNVAPALRGDVDDRPAWLADDSETLMAAWDATVARAVGRPAAPDAADLADRSWSLTKVFVAPPGAITRLHYDNGHAHACAHAWLSMVKGRKLFVCFDPKDAEHLHAIPGDDGVTRNNSDVDPLAPDLDRFPGYERATPLVAVLEEGDTLLAPAGWWHYAVSLTASIMVMRNFWSADTNGTLWLADQRAAFAARVAALRDAQKKGADHARALGLDPASPEAKLLVQAHLDAANK
;
A
#
# COMPACT_ATOMS: atom_id res chain seq x y z
N MET A 1 33.45 -23.26 -7.36
CA MET A 1 33.30 -23.84 -8.72
C MET A 1 32.02 -23.31 -9.35
N ALA A 2 32.06 -22.03 -9.74
CA ALA A 2 30.99 -21.34 -10.44
C ALA A 2 31.68 -20.48 -11.51
N SER A 3 31.51 -20.86 -12.77
CA SER A 3 31.97 -20.10 -13.93
C SER A 3 31.34 -20.73 -15.16
N LEU A 4 30.72 -19.89 -16.00
CA LEU A 4 30.15 -20.15 -17.34
C LEU A 4 28.64 -20.47 -17.37
N VAL A 5 27.82 -19.41 -17.32
CA VAL A 5 26.51 -19.39 -17.97
C VAL A 5 26.66 -18.51 -19.22
N GLY A 6 27.00 -19.14 -20.34
CA GLY A 6 27.05 -18.53 -21.66
C GLY A 6 25.66 -18.50 -22.31
N ALA A 7 25.46 -17.53 -23.19
CA ALA A 7 24.21 -17.19 -23.85
C ALA A 7 23.57 -18.32 -24.69
N ALA A 8 22.23 -18.33 -24.73
CA ALA A 8 21.36 -18.97 -25.73
C ALA A 8 21.76 -20.38 -26.21
N GLY A 9 21.43 -21.42 -25.43
CA GLY A 9 21.44 -22.82 -25.86
C GLY A 9 20.03 -23.40 -25.94
N ALA A 10 19.75 -24.26 -26.92
CA ALA A 10 18.47 -24.95 -27.06
C ALA A 10 18.19 -25.83 -25.82
N TYR A 11 16.96 -25.76 -25.30
CA TYR A 11 16.50 -26.59 -24.18
C TYR A 11 15.30 -27.45 -24.61
N CYS A 12 15.19 -28.64 -24.05
CA CYS A 12 13.96 -29.42 -24.10
C CYS A 12 13.27 -29.42 -22.73
N GLU A 13 11.95 -29.50 -22.76
CA GLU A 13 11.15 -29.67 -21.56
C GLU A 13 10.71 -31.13 -21.47
N VAL A 14 10.99 -31.76 -20.33
CA VAL A 14 10.59 -33.13 -20.00
C VAL A 14 9.46 -33.08 -19.00
N ARG A 15 8.37 -33.79 -19.29
CA ARG A 15 7.17 -33.89 -18.48
C ARG A 15 6.94 -35.33 -18.05
N TRP A 16 6.67 -35.53 -16.77
CA TRP A 16 6.24 -36.82 -16.22
C TRP A 16 4.72 -36.85 -16.11
N VAL A 17 4.08 -37.75 -16.85
CA VAL A 17 2.63 -37.92 -16.89
C VAL A 17 2.27 -39.35 -16.52
N GLU A 18 1.60 -39.54 -15.39
CA GLU A 18 1.08 -40.84 -14.95
C GLU A 18 -0.45 -40.78 -14.89
N GLY A 19 -1.14 -41.73 -15.53
CA GLY A 19 -2.62 -41.77 -15.53
C GLY A 19 -3.29 -40.52 -16.14
N GLY A 20 -2.61 -39.79 -17.02
CA GLY A 20 -3.09 -38.54 -17.61
C GLY A 20 -2.89 -37.29 -16.75
N LEU A 21 -2.23 -37.42 -15.59
CA LEU A 21 -1.91 -36.33 -14.67
C LEU A 21 -0.45 -35.95 -14.79
N LEU A 22 -0.15 -34.66 -15.01
CA LEU A 22 1.22 -34.14 -15.04
C LEU A 22 1.76 -34.04 -13.61
N LEU A 23 2.76 -34.85 -13.28
CA LEU A 23 3.34 -34.93 -11.94
C LEU A 23 4.55 -34.00 -11.77
N LYS A 24 5.40 -33.90 -12.79
CA LYS A 24 6.64 -33.11 -12.73
C LYS A 24 7.04 -32.58 -14.11
N THR A 25 7.73 -31.45 -14.12
CA THR A 25 8.36 -30.88 -15.32
C THR A 25 9.81 -30.52 -15.02
N ALA A 26 10.71 -30.81 -15.95
CA ALA A 26 12.13 -30.46 -15.89
C ALA A 26 12.58 -29.84 -17.22
N ARG A 27 13.51 -28.89 -17.19
CA ARG A 27 14.18 -28.37 -18.39
C ARG A 27 15.59 -28.92 -18.47
N LEU A 28 15.92 -29.50 -19.62
CA LEU A 28 17.25 -30.03 -19.89
C LEU A 28 17.88 -29.23 -21.04
N ALA A 29 19.14 -28.82 -20.86
CA ALA A 29 19.91 -28.26 -21.96
C ALA A 29 20.25 -29.37 -22.95
N LEU A 30 20.05 -29.12 -24.24
CA LEU A 30 20.32 -30.09 -25.30
C LEU A 30 21.78 -29.99 -25.76
N HIS A 31 22.46 -31.12 -25.89
CA HIS A 31 23.70 -31.23 -26.65
C HIS A 31 23.37 -31.28 -28.17
N PRO A 32 24.23 -30.73 -29.07
CA PRO A 32 24.04 -30.81 -30.53
C PRO A 32 23.91 -32.21 -31.16
N ASN A 33 24.08 -33.27 -30.37
CA ASN A 33 23.97 -34.67 -30.78
C ASN A 33 22.86 -35.43 -30.02
N ASP A 34 22.01 -34.70 -29.28
CA ASP A 34 20.87 -35.27 -28.58
C ASP A 34 19.66 -35.34 -29.51
N ASP A 35 19.02 -36.50 -29.52
CA ASP A 35 17.70 -36.74 -30.10
C ASP A 35 16.66 -36.96 -28.98
N ALA A 36 15.38 -36.97 -29.33
CA ALA A 36 14.30 -37.15 -28.36
C ALA A 36 14.41 -38.48 -27.58
N ALA A 37 14.94 -39.54 -28.20
CA ALA A 37 15.08 -40.85 -27.59
C ALA A 37 16.18 -40.90 -26.51
N ARG A 38 17.33 -40.24 -26.76
CA ARG A 38 18.42 -40.08 -25.80
C ARG A 38 18.01 -39.23 -24.61
N VAL A 39 17.30 -38.13 -24.87
CA VAL A 39 16.78 -37.25 -23.80
C VAL A 39 15.76 -38.01 -22.94
N ARG A 40 14.84 -38.77 -23.55
CA ARG A 40 13.87 -39.61 -22.83
C ARG A 40 14.56 -40.67 -21.98
N SER A 41 15.55 -41.37 -22.54
CA SER A 41 16.29 -42.43 -21.83
C SER A 41 17.10 -41.87 -20.66
N PHE A 42 17.81 -40.76 -20.87
CA PHE A 42 18.55 -40.07 -19.81
C PHE A 42 17.62 -39.58 -18.70
N ALA A 43 16.47 -38.97 -19.04
CA ALA A 43 15.51 -38.51 -18.05
C ALA A 43 14.89 -39.66 -17.26
N ALA A 44 14.60 -40.80 -17.90
CA ALA A 44 14.10 -42.00 -17.22
C ALA A 44 15.10 -42.52 -16.18
N GLU A 45 16.39 -42.57 -16.53
CA GLU A 45 17.45 -43.04 -15.64
C GLU A 45 17.77 -42.02 -14.55
N ALA A 46 17.98 -40.75 -14.90
CA ALA A 46 18.39 -39.70 -13.97
C ALA A 46 17.31 -39.35 -12.94
N PHE A 47 16.03 -39.50 -13.30
CA PHE A 47 14.90 -39.15 -12.43
C PHE A 47 14.10 -40.37 -11.94
N GLY A 48 14.46 -41.59 -12.35
CA GLY A 48 13.78 -42.82 -11.94
C GLY A 48 12.33 -42.93 -12.43
N ILE A 49 12.03 -42.41 -13.62
CA ILE A 49 10.68 -42.33 -14.18
C ILE A 49 10.51 -43.39 -15.29
N PRO A 50 9.41 -44.16 -15.34
CA PRO A 50 9.16 -45.08 -16.44
C PRO A 50 9.14 -44.34 -17.79
N LEU A 51 9.83 -44.89 -18.80
CA LEU A 51 9.97 -44.27 -20.12
C LEU A 51 8.60 -43.96 -20.78
N ALA A 52 7.60 -44.82 -20.53
CA ALA A 52 6.23 -44.67 -21.03
C ALA A 52 5.49 -43.45 -20.47
N ASP A 53 5.93 -42.95 -19.30
CA ASP A 53 5.31 -41.82 -18.59
C ASP A 53 6.04 -40.50 -18.88
N LEU A 54 7.10 -40.54 -19.70
CA LEU A 54 7.85 -39.35 -20.09
C LEU A 54 7.34 -38.77 -21.40
N ARG A 55 7.24 -37.44 -21.44
CA ARG A 55 6.94 -36.64 -22.63
C ARG A 55 8.00 -35.57 -22.81
N VAL A 56 8.53 -35.43 -24.01
CA VAL A 56 9.58 -34.45 -24.33
C VAL A 56 9.03 -33.46 -25.35
N SER A 57 9.21 -32.18 -25.08
CA SER A 57 8.86 -31.09 -26.01
C SER A 57 10.09 -30.24 -26.33
N GLY A 58 10.16 -29.80 -27.58
CA GLY A 58 11.24 -28.97 -28.09
C GLY A 58 11.25 -27.55 -27.55
N PRO A 59 12.28 -26.75 -27.93
CA PRO A 59 12.41 -25.34 -27.54
C PRO A 59 11.19 -24.46 -27.89
N GLY A 60 10.41 -24.85 -28.90
CA GLY A 60 9.19 -24.18 -29.36
C GLY A 60 7.87 -24.69 -28.76
N GLY A 61 7.91 -25.68 -27.85
CA GLY A 61 6.70 -26.25 -27.23
C GLY A 61 5.94 -27.26 -28.10
N GLU A 62 6.49 -27.63 -29.25
CA GLU A 62 5.95 -28.70 -30.09
C GLU A 62 6.16 -30.07 -29.42
N HIS A 63 5.13 -30.90 -29.45
CA HIS A 63 5.18 -32.27 -28.95
C HIS A 63 5.91 -33.14 -29.96
N VAL A 64 6.98 -33.82 -29.52
CA VAL A 64 7.77 -34.70 -30.38
C VAL A 64 7.45 -36.14 -30.01
N ASP A 65 6.47 -36.71 -30.72
CA ASP A 65 6.05 -38.10 -30.49
C ASP A 65 6.95 -39.10 -31.22
N ASP A 66 7.66 -38.71 -32.28
CA ASP A 66 8.47 -39.63 -33.10
C ASP A 66 9.98 -39.58 -32.81
N ASP A 67 10.62 -40.75 -32.89
CA ASP A 67 12.04 -40.99 -32.64
C ASP A 67 12.99 -40.44 -33.74
N ASP A 68 12.47 -39.69 -34.72
CA ASP A 68 13.22 -39.23 -35.91
C ASP A 68 13.48 -37.71 -36.01
N VAL A 69 13.24 -36.94 -34.94
CA VAL A 69 13.51 -35.48 -34.97
C VAL A 69 14.93 -35.16 -34.50
N CYS A 70 15.84 -34.90 -35.45
CA CYS A 70 17.12 -34.26 -35.19
C CYS A 70 16.94 -32.74 -35.00
N TRP A 71 17.24 -32.22 -33.81
CA TRP A 71 17.29 -30.78 -33.54
C TRP A 71 18.48 -30.13 -34.29
N PRO A 72 18.33 -28.90 -34.84
CA PRO A 72 19.34 -28.31 -35.72
C PRO A 72 20.70 -28.13 -35.02
N ARG A 73 21.76 -28.52 -35.73
CA ARG A 73 23.15 -28.48 -35.29
C ARG A 73 23.76 -27.10 -35.51
N ASP A 74 23.97 -26.33 -34.45
CA ASP A 74 24.97 -25.27 -34.42
C ASP A 74 25.86 -25.32 -33.16
N ALA A 75 27.07 -24.79 -33.33
CA ALA A 75 28.28 -25.30 -32.71
C ALA A 75 28.69 -24.58 -31.41
N ARG A 76 29.28 -25.38 -30.51
CA ARG A 76 30.33 -25.08 -29.50
C ARG A 76 29.92 -24.39 -28.17
N GLY A 77 29.79 -25.22 -27.13
CA GLY A 77 29.94 -24.83 -25.73
C GLY A 77 29.70 -26.02 -24.78
N ALA A 78 30.51 -26.19 -23.74
CA ALA A 78 30.29 -27.21 -22.71
C ALA A 78 29.15 -26.77 -21.77
N ALA A 79 28.17 -27.65 -21.49
CA ALA A 79 27.01 -27.37 -20.67
C ALA A 79 27.08 -28.03 -19.27
N VAL A 80 26.53 -27.34 -18.27
CA VAL A 80 26.34 -27.77 -16.87
C VAL A 80 24.85 -28.05 -16.67
N VAL A 81 24.51 -29.18 -16.04
CA VAL A 81 23.12 -29.55 -15.71
C VAL A 81 22.66 -28.80 -14.47
N VAL A 82 21.60 -27.99 -14.59
CA VAL A 82 20.86 -27.43 -13.45
C VAL A 82 19.42 -27.92 -13.56
N ALA A 83 19.04 -28.87 -12.70
CA ALA A 83 17.64 -29.26 -12.53
C ALA A 83 16.97 -28.25 -11.59
N GLU A 84 16.13 -27.36 -12.12
CA GLU A 84 15.16 -26.62 -11.31
C GLU A 84 13.84 -27.41 -11.26
N GLU A 85 13.37 -27.75 -10.06
CA GLU A 85 12.00 -28.20 -9.87
C GLU A 85 11.04 -27.04 -10.15
N ALA A 86 10.19 -27.19 -11.17
CA ALA A 86 9.09 -26.25 -11.36
C ALA A 86 8.13 -26.33 -10.16
N PRO A 87 7.64 -25.19 -9.64
CA PRO A 87 6.71 -25.19 -8.51
C PRO A 87 5.41 -25.93 -8.85
N PRO A 88 4.73 -26.56 -7.87
CA PRO A 88 3.53 -27.35 -8.10
C PRO A 88 2.45 -26.53 -8.80
N ASP A 89 1.84 -27.12 -9.84
CA ASP A 89 0.81 -26.49 -10.65
C ASP A 89 -0.36 -26.08 -9.75
N ARG A 90 -0.62 -24.76 -9.66
CA ARG A 90 -1.80 -24.26 -8.94
C ARG A 90 -3.02 -24.78 -9.69
N PRO A 91 -4.08 -25.26 -9.01
CA PRO A 91 -5.29 -25.72 -9.68
C PRO A 91 -5.75 -24.66 -10.69
N ARG A 92 -5.93 -25.08 -11.96
CA ARG A 92 -6.33 -24.16 -13.03
C ARG A 92 -7.56 -23.39 -12.57
N PRO A 93 -7.50 -22.04 -12.51
CA PRO A 93 -8.63 -21.27 -12.05
C PRO A 93 -9.84 -21.56 -12.95
N PRO A 94 -11.06 -21.61 -12.40
CA PRO A 94 -12.26 -21.84 -13.18
C PRO A 94 -12.34 -20.85 -14.35
N ARG A 95 -12.79 -21.35 -15.51
CA ARG A 95 -12.97 -20.51 -16.69
C ARG A 95 -13.95 -19.39 -16.35
N PRO A 96 -13.64 -18.13 -16.72
CA PRO A 96 -14.55 -17.04 -16.45
C PRO A 96 -15.82 -17.18 -17.29
N VAL A 97 -16.94 -16.72 -16.74
CA VAL A 97 -18.18 -16.50 -17.50
C VAL A 97 -18.08 -15.13 -18.15
N VAL A 98 -18.37 -15.05 -19.45
CA VAL A 98 -18.34 -13.79 -20.20
C VAL A 98 -19.76 -13.26 -20.35
N THR A 99 -20.00 -12.02 -19.93
CA THR A 99 -21.31 -11.36 -20.03
C THR A 99 -21.54 -10.76 -21.42
N ALA A 100 -22.75 -10.25 -21.68
CA ALA A 100 -23.09 -9.61 -22.96
C ALA A 100 -22.22 -8.38 -23.28
N SER A 101 -21.82 -7.61 -22.25
CA SER A 101 -20.90 -6.48 -22.42
C SER A 101 -19.42 -6.88 -22.51
N GLY A 102 -19.11 -8.18 -22.50
CA GLY A 102 -17.74 -8.70 -22.53
C GLY A 102 -17.04 -8.68 -21.17
N CYS A 103 -17.77 -8.55 -20.06
CA CYS A 103 -17.17 -8.66 -18.74
C CYS A 103 -16.83 -10.12 -18.42
N GLU A 104 -15.63 -10.38 -17.92
CA GLU A 104 -15.24 -11.72 -17.49
C GLU A 104 -15.41 -11.83 -15.97
N VAL A 105 -16.24 -12.78 -15.53
CA VAL A 105 -16.53 -13.02 -14.12
C VAL A 105 -15.97 -14.38 -13.72
N ARG A 106 -15.01 -14.38 -12.79
CA ARG A 106 -14.42 -15.58 -12.23
C ARG A 106 -14.74 -15.69 -10.74
N VAL A 107 -15.63 -16.62 -10.40
CA VAL A 107 -15.97 -16.92 -9.00
C VAL A 107 -14.82 -17.71 -8.36
N ARG A 108 -14.16 -17.11 -7.35
CA ARG A 108 -13.09 -17.72 -6.54
C ARG A 108 -13.65 -18.50 -5.36
N ARG A 109 -14.69 -17.97 -4.71
CA ARG A 109 -15.46 -18.65 -3.66
C ARG A 109 -16.92 -18.71 -4.12
N PRO A 110 -17.54 -19.91 -4.20
CA PRO A 110 -18.94 -20.02 -4.52
C PRO A 110 -19.82 -19.35 -3.43
N PRO A 111 -21.08 -19.02 -3.75
CA PRO A 111 -22.01 -18.52 -2.76
C PRO A 111 -22.29 -19.56 -1.66
N ASP A 112 -22.71 -19.07 -0.51
CA ASP A 112 -23.16 -19.90 0.59
C ASP A 112 -24.44 -20.66 0.19
N ALA A 113 -24.62 -21.86 0.74
CA ALA A 113 -25.83 -22.63 0.50
C ALA A 113 -27.05 -21.88 1.04
N GLY A 114 -28.09 -21.73 0.23
CA GLY A 114 -29.30 -21.02 0.64
C GLY A 114 -30.06 -20.36 -0.50
N PRO A 115 -31.06 -19.53 -0.17
CA PRO A 115 -31.97 -18.93 -1.17
C PRO A 115 -31.27 -17.89 -2.07
N PHE A 116 -30.11 -17.39 -1.65
CA PHE A 116 -29.33 -16.39 -2.38
C PHE A 116 -28.14 -17.00 -3.13
N ALA A 117 -28.27 -18.24 -3.60
CA ALA A 117 -27.25 -18.89 -4.45
C ALA A 117 -27.02 -18.11 -5.76
N ARG A 118 -28.00 -17.30 -6.19
CA ARG A 118 -27.86 -16.35 -7.29
C ARG A 118 -28.70 -15.11 -7.00
N LEU A 119 -28.13 -13.92 -7.22
CA LEU A 119 -28.83 -12.65 -7.05
C LEU A 119 -29.87 -12.44 -8.15
N ALA A 120 -31.07 -12.05 -7.75
CA ALA A 120 -32.18 -11.70 -8.62
C ALA A 120 -32.29 -10.17 -8.79
N ARG A 121 -32.84 -9.72 -9.93
CA ARG A 121 -33.06 -8.29 -10.18
C ARG A 121 -33.99 -7.68 -9.12
N GLY A 122 -33.70 -6.47 -8.68
CA GLY A 122 -34.46 -5.74 -7.66
C GLY A 122 -34.03 -6.03 -6.21
N GLN A 123 -33.17 -7.02 -5.98
CA GLN A 123 -32.60 -7.26 -4.65
C GLN A 123 -31.57 -6.20 -4.28
N ARG A 124 -31.49 -5.86 -2.99
CA ARG A 124 -30.46 -4.97 -2.47
C ARG A 124 -29.29 -5.81 -1.95
N ALA A 125 -28.13 -5.66 -2.58
CA ALA A 125 -26.91 -6.35 -2.22
C ALA A 125 -25.91 -5.37 -1.61
N LYS A 126 -25.26 -5.78 -0.52
CA LYS A 126 -24.10 -5.10 0.05
C LYS A 126 -22.82 -5.83 -0.28
N LEU A 127 -21.82 -5.08 -0.71
CA LEU A 127 -20.61 -5.60 -1.33
C LEU A 127 -19.38 -4.99 -0.66
N HIS A 128 -18.37 -5.82 -0.46
CA HIS A 128 -17.00 -5.30 -0.42
C HIS A 128 -16.41 -5.34 -1.82
N LEU A 129 -15.92 -4.18 -2.25
CA LEU A 129 -15.32 -3.98 -3.56
C LEU A 129 -13.88 -3.50 -3.41
N VAL A 130 -13.02 -4.01 -4.30
CA VAL A 130 -11.67 -3.48 -4.53
C VAL A 130 -11.46 -3.28 -6.02
N GLY A 131 -11.47 -2.03 -6.47
CA GLY A 131 -11.31 -1.62 -7.87
C GLY A 131 -9.86 -1.29 -8.20
N ARG A 132 -9.35 -1.81 -9.32
CA ARG A 132 -7.94 -1.68 -9.77
C ARG A 132 -7.83 -1.26 -11.24
N LEU A 133 -6.78 -0.49 -11.54
CA LEU A 133 -6.42 -0.08 -12.91
C LEU A 133 -5.54 -1.13 -13.59
N VAL A 134 -5.92 -1.59 -14.79
CA VAL A 134 -5.13 -2.58 -15.57
C VAL A 134 -3.81 -2.01 -16.07
N GLY A 135 -3.87 -0.83 -16.68
CA GLY A 135 -2.73 -0.17 -17.32
C GLY A 135 -1.93 0.74 -16.38
N GLY A 136 -1.99 0.49 -15.08
CA GLY A 136 -1.38 1.33 -14.05
C GLY A 136 -0.88 0.53 -12.86
N GLY A 137 -0.11 -0.53 -13.08
CA GLY A 137 0.43 -1.32 -11.97
C GLY A 137 -0.59 -2.12 -11.17
N GLY A 138 -1.87 -2.13 -11.52
CA GLY A 138 -2.92 -2.67 -10.65
C GLY A 138 -3.31 -1.73 -9.50
N GLY A 139 -2.97 -0.44 -9.61
CA GLY A 139 -3.24 0.56 -8.58
C GLY A 139 -4.70 0.58 -8.15
N VAL A 140 -4.93 0.49 -6.84
CA VAL A 140 -6.26 0.49 -6.22
C VAL A 140 -6.82 1.91 -6.19
N PHE A 141 -7.96 2.12 -6.84
CA PHE A 141 -8.68 3.40 -6.83
C PHE A 141 -9.91 3.40 -5.91
N GLU A 142 -10.44 2.22 -5.60
CA GLU A 142 -11.56 2.03 -4.66
C GLU A 142 -11.32 0.77 -3.84
N ALA A 143 -11.57 0.84 -2.53
CA ALA A 143 -11.41 -0.27 -1.61
C ALA A 143 -12.26 -0.02 -0.37
N THR A 144 -13.41 -0.68 -0.32
CA THR A 144 -14.42 -0.47 0.74
C THR A 144 -13.85 -0.72 2.15
N ARG A 145 -12.97 -1.73 2.29
CA ARG A 145 -12.41 -2.14 3.60
C ARG A 145 -11.22 -1.31 4.05
N SER A 146 -10.41 -0.82 3.11
CA SER A 146 -9.08 -0.28 3.42
C SER A 146 -8.89 1.20 3.06
N LEU A 147 -9.61 1.76 2.09
CA LEU A 147 -9.50 3.19 1.74
C LEU A 147 -10.41 4.10 2.58
N ARG A 148 -11.53 3.57 3.10
CA ARG A 148 -12.55 4.43 3.70
C ARG A 148 -13.07 3.96 5.07
N ALA A 149 -12.64 2.80 5.57
CA ALA A 149 -13.23 2.14 6.72
C ALA A 149 -14.78 2.20 6.69
N ARG A 150 -15.38 2.05 5.49
CA ARG A 150 -16.80 2.32 5.25
C ARG A 150 -17.63 1.06 5.44
N ALA A 151 -18.92 1.29 5.69
CA ALA A 151 -19.95 0.30 5.45
C ALA A 151 -19.80 -0.29 4.03
N PRO A 152 -20.15 -1.57 3.85
CA PRO A 152 -20.24 -2.20 2.54
C PRO A 152 -20.96 -1.31 1.52
N PHE A 153 -20.51 -1.34 0.26
CA PHE A 153 -21.16 -0.61 -0.82
C PHE A 153 -22.50 -1.28 -1.15
N GLU A 154 -23.60 -0.52 -1.13
CA GLU A 154 -24.94 -1.02 -1.41
C GLU A 154 -25.31 -0.76 -2.88
N ALA A 155 -25.87 -1.78 -3.54
CA ALA A 155 -26.35 -1.71 -4.91
C ALA A 155 -27.64 -2.50 -5.09
N GLU A 156 -28.52 -2.00 -5.95
CA GLU A 156 -29.68 -2.76 -6.43
C GLU A 156 -29.27 -3.62 -7.63
N VAL A 157 -29.53 -4.92 -7.56
CA VAL A 157 -29.18 -5.88 -8.60
C VAL A 157 -30.00 -5.61 -9.86
N GLY A 158 -29.32 -5.41 -11.00
CA GLY A 158 -29.97 -5.03 -12.26
C GLY A 158 -30.46 -3.57 -12.33
N GLY A 159 -30.31 -2.79 -11.25
CA GLY A 159 -30.66 -1.37 -11.17
C GLY A 159 -29.58 -0.42 -11.72
N GLY A 160 -29.78 0.88 -11.53
CA GLY A 160 -28.78 1.92 -11.82
C GLY A 160 -27.76 2.10 -10.68
N GLY A 161 -26.80 3.01 -10.85
CA GLY A 161 -25.88 3.42 -9.76
C GLY A 161 -24.55 2.66 -9.69
N VAL A 162 -24.35 1.64 -10.52
CA VAL A 162 -23.05 0.99 -10.77
C VAL A 162 -22.74 0.98 -12.27
N ILE A 163 -21.47 0.86 -12.62
CA ILE A 163 -21.05 0.71 -14.02
C ILE A 163 -21.67 -0.55 -14.65
N ALA A 164 -21.92 -0.51 -15.96
CA ALA A 164 -22.66 -1.54 -16.69
C ALA A 164 -22.06 -2.95 -16.46
N GLY A 165 -20.74 -3.05 -16.45
CA GLY A 165 -20.07 -4.33 -16.25
C GLY A 165 -20.25 -4.95 -14.86
N LEU A 166 -20.23 -4.13 -13.81
CA LEU A 166 -20.50 -4.62 -12.45
C LEU A 166 -21.97 -5.01 -12.27
N ARG A 167 -22.89 -4.27 -12.91
CA ARG A 167 -24.32 -4.61 -12.91
C ARG A 167 -24.56 -6.02 -13.45
N GLU A 168 -24.00 -6.33 -14.61
CA GLU A 168 -24.09 -7.66 -15.22
C GLU A 168 -23.38 -8.73 -14.39
N ALA A 169 -22.22 -8.41 -13.82
CA ALA A 169 -21.48 -9.34 -12.99
C ALA A 169 -22.26 -9.74 -11.74
N LEU A 170 -22.99 -8.82 -11.10
CA LEU A 170 -23.77 -9.11 -9.90
C LEU A 170 -24.87 -10.15 -10.13
N GLU A 171 -25.47 -10.19 -11.32
CA GLU A 171 -26.48 -11.20 -11.71
C GLU A 171 -25.89 -12.63 -11.84
N LEU A 172 -24.56 -12.77 -11.79
CA LEU A 172 -23.84 -14.05 -11.78
C LEU A 172 -23.33 -14.45 -10.40
N LEU A 173 -23.49 -13.59 -9.39
CA LEU A 173 -23.02 -13.84 -8.02
C LEU A 173 -24.18 -14.24 -7.11
N GLY A 174 -23.84 -14.67 -5.89
CA GLY A 174 -24.78 -14.96 -4.80
C GLY A 174 -24.18 -14.55 -3.46
N LEU A 175 -24.96 -14.64 -2.38
CA LEU A 175 -24.52 -14.27 -1.03
C LEU A 175 -23.29 -15.09 -0.61
N GLY A 176 -22.26 -14.43 -0.08
CA GLY A 176 -21.00 -15.05 0.35
C GLY A 176 -19.99 -15.31 -0.77
N ALA A 177 -20.38 -15.13 -2.04
CA ALA A 177 -19.49 -15.35 -3.17
C ALA A 177 -18.36 -14.30 -3.23
N VAL A 178 -17.17 -14.75 -3.62
CA VAL A 178 -16.02 -13.87 -3.93
C VAL A 178 -15.65 -14.07 -5.38
N ALA A 179 -15.57 -12.99 -6.16
CA ALA A 179 -15.27 -13.04 -7.58
C ALA A 179 -14.24 -11.99 -8.02
N ASP A 180 -13.43 -12.38 -9.01
CA ASP A 180 -12.63 -11.45 -9.81
C ASP A 180 -13.43 -11.08 -11.06
N VAL A 181 -13.61 -9.78 -11.32
CA VAL A 181 -14.41 -9.24 -12.42
C VAL A 181 -13.55 -8.32 -13.29
N ARG A 182 -13.28 -8.74 -14.52
CA ARG A 182 -12.62 -7.93 -15.56
C ARG A 182 -13.69 -7.18 -16.34
N VAL A 183 -13.73 -5.86 -16.20
CA VAL A 183 -14.65 -4.99 -16.92
C VAL A 183 -13.92 -4.32 -18.09
N PRO A 184 -14.35 -4.54 -19.36
CA PRO A 184 -13.80 -3.85 -20.51
C PRO A 184 -14.17 -2.36 -20.46
N ALA A 185 -13.36 -1.53 -21.14
CA ALA A 185 -13.49 -0.07 -21.10
C ALA A 185 -14.90 0.46 -21.43
N ALA A 186 -15.57 -0.14 -22.43
CA ALA A 186 -16.91 0.25 -22.86
C ALA A 186 -17.99 -0.03 -21.79
N ALA A 187 -17.82 -1.09 -20.99
CA ALA A 187 -18.71 -1.45 -19.89
C ALA A 187 -18.34 -0.79 -18.55
N ALA A 188 -17.20 -0.09 -18.52
CA ALA A 188 -16.72 0.72 -17.41
C ALA A 188 -17.21 2.18 -17.56
N TYR A 189 -16.31 3.13 -17.78
CA TYR A 189 -16.63 4.55 -17.96
C TYR A 189 -16.61 5.01 -19.43
N GLY A 190 -16.30 4.11 -20.38
CA GLY A 190 -16.31 4.43 -21.80
C GLY A 190 -15.37 5.58 -22.14
N ASP A 191 -15.86 6.59 -22.86
CA ASP A 191 -15.08 7.79 -23.21
C ASP A 191 -15.04 8.85 -22.09
N ASN A 192 -15.66 8.57 -20.94
CA ASN A 192 -15.63 9.49 -19.80
C ASN A 192 -14.38 9.29 -18.95
N GLU A 193 -13.87 10.41 -18.44
CA GLU A 193 -12.85 10.42 -17.40
C GLU A 193 -13.53 10.66 -16.05
N VAL A 194 -13.17 9.85 -15.05
CA VAL A 194 -13.84 9.89 -13.73
C VAL A 194 -12.80 9.85 -12.62
N GLY A 195 -13.04 10.62 -11.56
CA GLY A 195 -12.13 10.78 -10.43
C GLY A 195 -11.42 12.13 -10.45
N LYS A 196 -10.62 12.38 -9.41
CA LYS A 196 -9.78 13.57 -9.25
C LYS A 196 -8.44 13.15 -8.66
N ASP A 197 -7.45 14.02 -8.76
CA ASP A 197 -6.25 14.03 -7.92
C ASP A 197 -5.46 12.70 -7.88
N GLY A 198 -4.76 12.37 -8.97
CA GLY A 198 -3.88 11.19 -9.04
C GLY A 198 -4.61 9.83 -9.11
N ARG A 199 -5.89 9.78 -8.72
CA ARG A 199 -6.78 8.60 -8.79
C ARG A 199 -7.73 8.62 -9.98
N THR A 200 -7.46 9.48 -10.95
CA THR A 200 -8.28 9.62 -12.16
C THR A 200 -8.25 8.35 -12.99
N ILE A 201 -9.45 7.80 -13.22
CA ILE A 201 -9.70 6.75 -14.19
C ILE A 201 -9.83 7.42 -15.56
N ARG A 202 -8.73 7.37 -16.33
CA ARG A 202 -8.68 7.91 -17.70
C ARG A 202 -9.77 7.28 -18.56
N LYS A 203 -10.26 8.04 -19.54
CA LYS A 203 -11.15 7.51 -20.59
C LYS A 203 -10.59 6.23 -21.21
N ARG A 204 -11.50 5.33 -21.56
CA ARG A 204 -11.24 4.04 -22.19
C ARG A 204 -10.33 3.11 -21.37
N SER A 205 -10.34 3.24 -20.04
CA SER A 205 -9.60 2.33 -19.16
C SER A 205 -10.44 1.08 -18.83
N PRO A 206 -9.95 -0.14 -19.07
CA PRO A 206 -10.53 -1.34 -18.45
C PRO A 206 -10.25 -1.36 -16.94
N LEU A 207 -11.10 -2.03 -16.16
CA LEU A 207 -11.09 -2.01 -14.70
C LEU A 207 -11.27 -3.40 -14.09
N ASP A 208 -10.48 -3.73 -13.07
CA ASP A 208 -10.57 -5.01 -12.37
C ASP A 208 -11.28 -4.78 -11.05
N PHE A 209 -12.21 -5.65 -10.70
CA PHE A 209 -12.85 -5.64 -9.40
C PHE A 209 -12.67 -6.98 -8.71
N GLU A 210 -12.33 -6.92 -7.44
CA GLU A 210 -12.61 -8.00 -6.51
C GLU A 210 -13.92 -7.68 -5.81
N VAL A 211 -14.90 -8.59 -5.91
CA VAL A 211 -16.25 -8.42 -5.38
C VAL A 211 -16.51 -9.50 -4.33
N HIS A 212 -16.95 -9.11 -3.15
CA HIS A 212 -17.44 -10.02 -2.12
C HIS A 212 -18.83 -9.60 -1.67
N VAL A 213 -19.82 -10.46 -1.91
CA VAL A 213 -21.23 -10.22 -1.55
C VAL A 213 -21.44 -10.57 -0.09
N VAL A 214 -21.70 -9.58 0.75
CA VAL A 214 -21.79 -9.77 2.21
C VAL A 214 -23.20 -9.73 2.78
N GLU A 215 -24.14 -9.09 2.09
CA GLU A 215 -25.54 -9.05 2.52
C GLU A 215 -26.45 -8.99 1.31
N VAL A 216 -27.60 -9.62 1.39
CA VAL A 216 -28.68 -9.53 0.40
C VAL A 216 -30.01 -9.38 1.12
N ASP A 217 -30.75 -8.31 0.82
CA ASP A 217 -32.07 -8.00 1.41
C ASP A 217 -32.09 -8.09 2.96
N GLY A 218 -31.01 -7.65 3.61
CA GLY A 218 -30.87 -7.68 5.07
C GLY A 218 -30.28 -8.99 5.63
N VAL A 219 -30.05 -10.00 4.80
CA VAL A 219 -29.46 -11.29 5.21
C VAL A 219 -27.96 -11.28 4.98
N ALA A 220 -27.18 -11.34 6.06
CA ALA A 220 -25.72 -11.34 6.01
C ALA A 220 -25.14 -12.74 5.75
N CYS A 221 -24.02 -12.79 5.02
CA CYS A 221 -23.25 -14.03 4.85
C CYS A 221 -22.45 -14.35 6.12
N ALA A 222 -21.99 -15.59 6.23
CA ALA A 222 -20.97 -15.90 7.22
C ALA A 222 -19.68 -15.12 6.88
N ALA A 223 -19.01 -14.57 7.89
CA ALA A 223 -17.72 -13.91 7.69
C ALA A 223 -16.76 -14.92 7.02
N PRO A 224 -16.08 -14.58 5.92
CA PRO A 224 -15.12 -15.47 5.32
C PRO A 224 -14.01 -15.76 6.34
N GLY A 225 -13.63 -17.04 6.47
CA GLY A 225 -12.46 -17.42 7.26
C GLY A 225 -11.18 -16.78 6.71
N PRO A 226 -10.12 -16.66 7.52
CA PRO A 226 -8.86 -16.10 7.06
C PRO A 226 -8.28 -16.94 5.91
N PRO A 227 -7.56 -16.31 4.95
CA PRO A 227 -6.84 -17.07 3.94
C PRO A 227 -5.85 -18.05 4.60
N PRO A 228 -5.70 -19.30 4.12
CA PRO A 228 -4.81 -20.28 4.74
C PRO A 228 -3.36 -19.81 4.84
N ARG A 229 -2.77 -19.89 6.04
CA ARG A 229 -1.38 -19.45 6.36
C ARG A 229 -0.31 -20.19 5.53
N ALA A 230 -0.59 -21.43 5.12
CA ALA A 230 0.36 -22.34 4.47
C ALA A 230 0.75 -21.95 3.02
N ALA A 231 -0.04 -21.12 2.33
CA ALA A 231 0.23 -20.73 0.94
C ALA A 231 1.10 -19.46 0.79
N LEU A 232 1.50 -18.82 1.89
CA LEU A 232 1.99 -17.44 1.88
C LEU A 232 3.52 -17.28 1.98
N LEU A 233 4.28 -18.32 2.37
CA LEU A 233 5.66 -18.15 2.83
C LEU A 233 6.74 -18.77 1.92
N GLU A 234 6.39 -19.70 1.03
CA GLU A 234 7.38 -20.42 0.21
C GLU A 234 7.44 -19.99 -1.27
N ALA A 235 6.51 -19.15 -1.73
CA ALA A 235 6.35 -18.87 -3.16
C ALA A 235 7.03 -17.58 -3.67
N PHE A 236 7.66 -16.78 -2.81
CA PHE A 236 8.14 -15.45 -3.19
C PHE A 236 9.54 -15.17 -2.65
N PRO A 237 10.48 -14.70 -3.49
CA PRO A 237 10.59 -14.81 -4.95
C PRO A 237 11.05 -16.22 -5.41
N PRO A 238 11.01 -16.57 -6.73
CA PRO A 238 10.98 -15.68 -7.90
C PRO A 238 9.60 -15.16 -8.32
N HIS A 239 8.49 -15.69 -7.78
CA HIS A 239 7.16 -15.19 -8.14
C HIS A 239 6.81 -13.92 -7.35
N ARG A 240 5.80 -13.17 -7.82
CA ARG A 240 5.20 -12.05 -7.08
C ARG A 240 3.90 -12.47 -6.41
N PRO A 241 3.55 -11.91 -5.24
CA PRO A 241 2.24 -12.12 -4.62
C PRO A 241 1.10 -11.83 -5.60
N GLN A 242 0.01 -12.59 -5.56
CA GLN A 242 -1.10 -12.45 -6.52
C GLN A 242 -1.65 -11.03 -6.62
N TRP A 243 -1.68 -10.30 -5.49
CA TRP A 243 -2.14 -8.93 -5.39
C TRP A 243 -1.22 -7.90 -6.08
N ILE A 244 0.02 -8.29 -6.47
CA ILE A 244 0.96 -7.53 -7.30
C ILE A 244 1.11 -8.17 -8.69
N GLY A 245 1.32 -9.49 -8.71
CA GLY A 245 1.95 -10.23 -9.80
C GLY A 245 1.16 -10.27 -11.10
N ARG A 246 -0.13 -9.95 -11.06
CA ARG A 246 -1.04 -9.93 -12.22
C ARG A 246 -0.91 -8.68 -13.10
N TYR A 247 -0.16 -7.67 -12.66
CA TYR A 247 -0.08 -6.37 -13.32
C TYR A 247 1.33 -6.03 -13.80
N ALA A 248 1.41 -5.24 -14.86
CA ALA A 248 2.65 -4.62 -15.29
C ALA A 248 2.99 -3.48 -14.33
N LEU A 249 4.11 -3.60 -13.62
CA LEU A 249 4.54 -2.63 -12.61
C LEU A 249 5.30 -1.47 -13.26
N PRO A 250 5.23 -0.26 -12.68
CA PRO A 250 6.17 0.80 -13.03
C PRO A 250 7.60 0.41 -12.66
N GLY A 251 8.57 1.18 -13.18
CA GLY A 251 9.98 1.01 -12.81
C GLY A 251 10.25 1.32 -11.33
N PRO A 252 11.46 1.01 -10.85
CA PRO A 252 11.88 1.37 -9.50
C PRO A 252 11.78 2.89 -9.30
N LEU A 253 11.43 3.29 -8.08
CA LEU A 253 11.49 4.69 -7.68
C LEU A 253 12.93 5.21 -7.79
N PRO A 254 13.14 6.46 -8.25
CA PRO A 254 14.47 7.08 -8.27
C PRO A 254 15.17 7.00 -6.92
N GLU A 255 14.46 7.27 -5.82
CA GLU A 255 15.01 7.23 -4.46
C GLU A 255 15.47 5.82 -4.06
N TYR A 256 14.77 4.78 -4.54
CA TYR A 256 15.18 3.39 -4.32
C TYR A 256 16.44 3.05 -5.13
N VAL A 257 16.57 3.58 -6.35
CA VAL A 257 17.79 3.43 -7.15
C VAL A 257 18.97 4.12 -6.47
N SER A 258 18.79 5.35 -5.99
CA SER A 258 19.79 6.08 -5.20
C SER A 258 20.21 5.28 -3.97
N PHE A 259 19.24 4.80 -3.18
CA PHE A 259 19.49 4.00 -1.99
C PHE A 259 20.29 2.73 -2.30
N CYS A 260 19.93 1.97 -3.35
CA CYS A 260 20.69 0.78 -3.71
C CYS A 260 22.13 1.11 -4.15
N ALA A 261 22.35 2.27 -4.79
CA ALA A 261 23.71 2.73 -5.10
C ALA A 261 24.52 3.04 -3.83
N VAL A 262 23.89 3.67 -2.82
CA VAL A 262 24.50 3.89 -1.50
C VAL A 262 24.80 2.56 -0.80
N ALA A 263 23.81 1.67 -0.76
CA ALA A 263 23.93 0.34 -0.17
C ALA A 263 25.06 -0.48 -0.81
N ALA A 264 25.20 -0.42 -2.14
CA ALA A 264 26.29 -1.12 -2.82
C ALA A 264 27.67 -0.64 -2.38
N ARG A 265 27.86 0.67 -2.18
CA ARG A 265 29.12 1.24 -1.67
C ARG A 265 29.39 0.85 -0.21
N ALA A 266 28.35 0.81 0.61
CA ALA A 266 28.43 0.38 2.01
C ALA A 266 28.61 -1.15 2.20
N GLY A 267 28.50 -1.94 1.12
CA GLY A 267 28.57 -3.41 1.17
C GLY A 267 27.27 -4.08 1.60
N GLY A 268 26.12 -3.42 1.41
CA GLY A 268 24.76 -3.92 1.60
C GLY A 268 23.85 -2.93 2.31
N ALA A 269 22.53 -3.07 2.14
CA ALA A 269 21.54 -2.17 2.76
C ALA A 269 21.67 -2.09 4.28
N ALA A 270 21.88 -3.24 4.93
CA ALA A 270 22.08 -3.31 6.38
C ALA A 270 23.40 -2.70 6.86
N ARG A 271 24.30 -2.26 5.98
CA ARG A 271 25.57 -1.63 6.38
C ARG A 271 25.59 -0.12 6.22
N VAL A 272 24.57 0.44 5.57
CA VAL A 272 24.44 1.89 5.39
C VAL A 272 24.41 2.58 6.75
N GLY A 273 25.27 3.58 6.91
CA GLY A 273 25.43 4.38 8.13
C GLY A 273 25.42 5.88 7.87
N VAL A 274 25.85 6.65 8.87
CA VAL A 274 25.92 8.12 8.82
C VAL A 274 26.87 8.59 7.73
N ASP A 275 28.03 7.96 7.62
CA ASP A 275 29.11 8.35 6.69
C ASP A 275 28.76 8.09 5.21
N ASP A 276 27.69 7.33 4.95
CA ASP A 276 27.22 7.04 3.59
C ASP A 276 26.29 8.11 3.02
N VAL A 277 25.83 9.05 3.87
CA VAL A 277 24.95 10.17 3.47
C VAL A 277 25.80 11.34 2.97
N PRO A 278 25.56 11.85 1.74
CA PRO A 278 26.35 12.95 1.18
C PRO A 278 26.06 14.30 1.86
N GLY A 279 26.89 15.31 1.58
CA GLY A 279 26.63 16.70 1.96
C GLY A 279 27.09 17.10 3.37
N GLY A 280 28.12 16.45 3.92
CA GLY A 280 28.65 16.81 5.24
C GLY A 280 27.73 16.40 6.39
N ALA A 281 27.06 15.26 6.25
CA ALA A 281 26.15 14.70 7.24
C ALA A 281 26.79 14.62 8.64
N LEU A 282 26.04 15.09 9.63
CA LEU A 282 26.43 15.03 11.03
C LEU A 282 25.56 13.99 11.76
N PRO A 283 26.09 13.30 12.78
CA PRO A 283 25.26 12.40 13.58
C PRO A 283 24.17 13.19 14.32
N LEU A 284 22.94 12.70 14.26
CA LEU A 284 21.84 13.24 15.06
C LEU A 284 22.12 12.97 16.56
N PRO A 285 21.96 13.96 17.45
CA PRO A 285 22.38 13.82 18.84
C PRO A 285 21.51 12.82 19.61
N ALA A 286 22.17 12.05 20.49
CA ALA A 286 21.47 11.30 21.53
C ALA A 286 20.94 12.26 22.60
N ARG A 287 19.73 12.00 23.12
CA ARG A 287 19.04 12.82 24.11
C ARG A 287 18.60 11.99 25.32
N ALA A 288 18.51 12.66 26.46
CA ALA A 288 17.95 12.10 27.68
C ALA A 288 16.50 12.59 27.87
N PRO A 289 15.60 11.75 28.41
CA PRO A 289 14.27 12.17 28.85
C PRO A 289 14.33 13.41 29.76
N ARG A 290 13.41 14.36 29.54
CA ARG A 290 13.27 15.56 30.37
C ARG A 290 11.80 15.71 30.78
N PRO A 291 11.47 15.70 32.09
CA PRO A 291 10.10 15.92 32.54
C PRO A 291 9.52 17.22 31.99
N GLY A 292 8.28 17.15 31.48
CA GLY A 292 7.60 18.31 30.89
C GLY A 292 8.16 18.74 29.55
N TRP A 293 8.73 17.82 28.76
CA TRP A 293 9.08 18.11 27.37
C TRP A 293 7.82 18.50 26.59
N ASP A 294 7.84 19.67 25.97
CA ASP A 294 6.73 20.27 25.22
C ASP A 294 7.19 20.82 23.85
N GLY A 295 8.46 20.60 23.49
CA GLY A 295 9.09 21.15 22.29
C GLY A 295 9.53 22.61 22.38
N SER A 296 9.45 23.25 23.56
CA SER A 296 9.80 24.68 23.76
C SER A 296 11.26 25.05 23.48
N ARG A 297 12.20 24.08 23.43
CA ARG A 297 13.60 24.36 23.07
C ARG A 297 13.88 24.23 21.58
N GLY A 298 12.85 23.98 20.76
CA GLY A 298 12.94 23.95 19.31
C GLY A 298 14.01 22.98 18.82
N ALA A 299 15.05 23.51 18.16
CA ALA A 299 16.10 22.68 17.58
C ALA A 299 16.89 21.82 18.59
N GLY A 300 16.96 22.28 19.86
CA GLY A 300 17.61 21.53 20.93
C GLY A 300 16.88 20.26 21.36
N ASP A 301 15.66 20.04 20.87
CA ASP A 301 14.79 18.93 21.27
C ASP A 301 14.75 17.76 20.28
N CYS A 302 15.21 17.94 19.04
CA CYS A 302 15.33 16.81 18.12
C CYS A 302 16.50 15.90 18.53
N GLY A 303 16.29 14.59 18.41
CA GLY A 303 17.33 13.60 18.62
C GLY A 303 16.83 12.18 18.85
N VAL A 304 17.79 11.29 19.11
CA VAL A 304 17.55 9.87 19.39
C VAL A 304 17.51 9.63 20.89
N TYR A 305 16.43 8.99 21.35
CA TYR A 305 16.21 8.57 22.73
C TYR A 305 16.33 7.04 22.79
N ARG A 306 17.29 6.55 23.58
CA ARG A 306 17.52 5.10 23.76
C ARG A 306 16.66 4.58 24.90
N ASP A 307 15.91 3.49 24.65
CA ASP A 307 15.14 2.68 25.60
C ASP A 307 14.07 3.37 26.47
N GLY A 308 14.01 4.70 26.50
CA GLY A 308 13.13 5.47 27.39
C GLY A 308 11.66 5.51 26.98
N PHE A 309 11.35 5.27 25.70
CA PHE A 309 9.98 5.33 25.17
C PHE A 309 9.22 4.00 25.26
N ARG A 310 9.95 2.88 25.27
CA ARG A 310 9.35 1.54 25.20
C ARG A 310 9.33 0.84 26.56
N ARG A 311 9.63 1.56 27.64
CA ARG A 311 9.46 1.04 29.00
C ARG A 311 7.98 0.66 29.15
N GLY A 312 7.71 -0.56 29.61
CA GLY A 312 6.33 -1.06 29.76
C GLY A 312 5.64 -1.55 28.49
N TRP A 313 6.21 -1.32 27.29
CA TRP A 313 5.62 -1.85 26.06
C TRP A 313 5.79 -3.36 25.99
N ARG A 314 4.78 -4.04 25.46
CA ARG A 314 4.93 -5.46 25.11
C ARG A 314 5.92 -5.59 23.95
N ALA A 315 6.83 -6.56 24.04
CA ALA A 315 7.80 -6.85 22.99
C ALA A 315 7.11 -7.43 21.74
N TRP A 316 6.71 -6.55 20.83
CA TRP A 316 6.15 -6.93 19.54
C TRP A 316 7.18 -7.60 18.62
N GLY A 317 6.75 -8.66 17.95
CA GLY A 317 7.39 -9.30 16.82
C GLY A 317 6.48 -9.33 15.59
N TRP A 318 6.93 -10.09 14.59
CA TRP A 318 6.24 -10.18 13.30
C TRP A 318 4.85 -10.83 13.39
N ASP A 319 4.67 -11.79 14.30
CA ASP A 319 3.40 -12.51 14.46
C ASP A 319 2.34 -11.70 15.21
N ASP A 320 2.70 -10.60 15.89
CA ASP A 320 1.71 -9.74 16.56
C ASP A 320 0.89 -8.93 15.56
N LEU A 321 1.51 -8.52 14.46
CA LEU A 321 0.83 -7.88 13.33
C LEU A 321 0.35 -8.89 12.30
N GLY A 322 1.15 -9.93 12.04
CA GLY A 322 0.84 -10.96 11.04
C GLY A 322 -0.07 -12.08 11.54
N GLY A 323 -0.45 -12.09 12.83
CA GLY A 323 -1.22 -13.11 13.52
C GLY A 323 -2.60 -12.64 13.98
N GLY A 324 -3.41 -13.59 14.46
CA GLY A 324 -4.74 -13.31 15.03
C GLY A 324 -5.67 -12.50 14.09
N PRO A 325 -6.69 -11.83 14.66
CA PRO A 325 -7.62 -10.97 13.92
C PRO A 325 -6.97 -9.75 13.27
N ALA A 326 -5.90 -9.19 13.86
CA ALA A 326 -5.18 -8.05 13.30
C ALA A 326 -4.54 -8.38 11.94
N GLY A 327 -4.00 -9.59 11.79
CA GLY A 327 -3.44 -10.09 10.53
C GLY A 327 -4.46 -10.16 9.38
N ASP A 328 -5.75 -10.23 9.68
CA ASP A 328 -6.82 -10.34 8.69
C ASP A 328 -7.32 -8.97 8.20
N ALA A 329 -6.87 -7.90 8.85
CA ALA A 329 -7.12 -6.52 8.42
C ALA A 329 -6.67 -6.31 6.97
N ARG A 330 -7.51 -5.65 6.17
CA ARG A 330 -7.16 -5.24 4.81
C ARG A 330 -6.40 -3.92 4.87
N VAL A 331 -5.22 -3.91 4.27
CA VAL A 331 -4.28 -2.79 4.35
C VAL A 331 -3.82 -2.37 2.97
N LEU A 332 -3.42 -1.10 2.85
CA LEU A 332 -2.85 -0.56 1.64
C LEU A 332 -1.34 -0.40 1.82
N SER A 333 -0.60 -1.03 0.92
CA SER A 333 0.82 -0.78 0.73
C SER A 333 1.02 0.17 -0.44
N LYS A 334 1.91 1.14 -0.27
CA LYS A 334 2.13 2.23 -1.22
C LYS A 334 3.41 1.96 -2.01
N TRP A 335 3.39 2.22 -3.31
CA TRP A 335 4.63 2.23 -4.10
C TRP A 335 5.57 3.35 -3.67
N ARG A 336 5.00 4.53 -3.40
CA ARG A 336 5.70 5.74 -2.95
C ARG A 336 5.02 6.34 -1.72
N ALA A 337 5.81 6.78 -0.74
CA ALA A 337 5.31 7.29 0.53
C ALA A 337 6.07 8.56 0.98
N PRO A 338 5.40 9.51 1.67
CA PRO A 338 3.94 9.68 1.70
C PRO A 338 3.39 9.85 0.27
N THR A 339 2.11 9.57 0.04
CA THR A 339 1.49 9.74 -1.29
C THR A 339 0.93 11.15 -1.40
N LEU A 340 1.20 11.82 -2.51
CA LEU A 340 0.74 13.17 -2.84
C LEU A 340 -0.37 13.09 -3.88
N ARG A 341 -1.23 14.10 -4.00
CA ARG A 341 -2.25 14.13 -5.08
C ARG A 341 -1.67 14.18 -6.48
N THR A 342 -0.45 14.69 -6.63
CA THR A 342 0.27 14.70 -7.90
C THR A 342 0.78 13.33 -8.29
N ASP A 343 0.92 12.38 -7.35
CA ASP A 343 1.30 11.02 -7.68
C ASP A 343 0.11 10.31 -8.35
N THR A 344 0.30 9.87 -9.60
CA THR A 344 -0.74 9.11 -10.28
C THR A 344 -0.70 7.64 -9.89
N LEU A 345 -1.87 6.97 -9.84
CA LEU A 345 -1.93 5.52 -9.60
C LEU A 345 -1.19 4.69 -10.65
N ARG A 346 -0.87 5.26 -11.81
CA ARG A 346 -0.09 4.58 -12.85
C ARG A 346 1.41 4.57 -12.54
N GLU A 347 1.93 5.67 -12.00
CA GLU A 347 3.34 5.85 -11.68
C GLU A 347 3.66 5.37 -10.26
N SER A 348 2.74 5.59 -9.32
CA SER A 348 2.85 5.22 -7.91
C SER A 348 1.60 4.45 -7.47
N PRO A 349 1.43 3.19 -7.92
CA PRO A 349 0.28 2.37 -7.55
C PRO A 349 0.22 2.13 -6.03
N VAL A 350 -0.99 1.95 -5.52
CA VAL A 350 -1.23 1.43 -4.18
C VAL A 350 -1.86 0.05 -4.30
N PHE A 351 -1.48 -0.86 -3.42
CA PHE A 351 -1.89 -2.26 -3.46
C PHE A 351 -2.58 -2.66 -2.17
N GLU A 352 -3.66 -3.42 -2.29
CA GLU A 352 -4.37 -3.97 -1.15
C GLU A 352 -4.01 -5.45 -0.92
N SER A 353 -3.72 -5.79 0.34
CA SER A 353 -3.54 -7.16 0.82
C SER A 353 -4.14 -7.30 2.23
N SER A 354 -4.10 -8.49 2.82
CA SER A 354 -4.19 -8.58 4.28
C SER A 354 -2.88 -8.14 4.93
N LEU A 355 -2.92 -7.76 6.20
CA LEU A 355 -1.71 -7.43 6.95
C LEU A 355 -0.78 -8.63 7.07
N ARG A 356 -1.34 -9.84 7.25
CA ARG A 356 -0.60 -11.11 7.25
C ARG A 356 0.17 -11.35 5.94
N GLU A 357 -0.49 -11.17 4.80
CA GLU A 357 0.14 -11.30 3.48
C GLU A 357 1.29 -10.30 3.31
N TYR A 358 1.08 -9.07 3.74
CA TYR A 358 2.09 -8.02 3.63
C TYR A 358 3.30 -8.25 4.56
N VAL A 359 3.06 -8.70 5.80
CA VAL A 359 4.15 -9.05 6.74
C VAL A 359 5.00 -10.18 6.18
N ALA A 360 4.38 -11.21 5.60
CA ALA A 360 5.09 -12.29 4.92
C ALA A 360 5.93 -11.76 3.74
N TYR A 361 5.32 -10.86 2.94
CA TYR A 361 5.99 -10.21 1.82
C TYR A 361 7.22 -9.41 2.23
N ALA A 362 7.10 -8.52 3.23
CA ALA A 362 8.20 -7.67 3.67
C ALA A 362 9.44 -8.48 4.09
N ARG A 363 9.22 -9.60 4.80
CA ARG A 363 10.27 -10.53 5.21
C ARG A 363 10.84 -11.34 4.05
N ALA A 364 10.02 -11.68 3.06
CA ALA A 364 10.46 -12.40 1.86
C ALA A 364 11.38 -11.55 0.98
N VAL A 365 11.07 -10.26 0.83
CA VAL A 365 11.91 -9.29 0.11
C VAL A 365 13.31 -9.23 0.73
N GLU A 366 13.40 -9.19 2.06
CA GLU A 366 14.70 -9.19 2.75
C GLU A 366 15.52 -10.45 2.50
N ARG A 367 14.91 -11.64 2.56
CA ARG A 367 15.61 -12.90 2.30
C ARG A 367 16.17 -12.97 0.88
N TYR A 368 15.44 -12.44 -0.10
CA TYR A 368 15.81 -12.51 -1.50
C TYR A 368 16.74 -11.37 -1.96
N ASP A 369 16.55 -10.19 -1.40
CA ASP A 369 17.20 -8.96 -1.85
C ASP A 369 17.51 -7.99 -0.71
N GLY A 370 18.04 -8.52 0.40
CA GLY A 370 18.58 -7.73 1.51
C GLY A 370 19.84 -6.93 1.16
N ALA A 371 20.48 -7.20 0.01
CA ALA A 371 21.62 -6.42 -0.49
C ALA A 371 21.21 -5.16 -1.27
N CYS A 372 19.92 -5.00 -1.63
CA CYS A 372 19.40 -3.94 -2.51
C CYS A 372 19.98 -3.99 -3.92
N ASP A 373 19.61 -4.99 -4.71
CA ASP A 373 19.91 -5.07 -6.14
C ASP A 373 18.74 -4.53 -6.96
N VAL A 374 18.92 -3.35 -7.58
CA VAL A 374 17.90 -2.70 -8.43
C VAL A 374 17.36 -3.65 -9.50
N ARG A 375 18.17 -4.58 -10.03
CA ARG A 375 17.76 -5.54 -11.07
C ARG A 375 16.67 -6.49 -10.58
N LYS A 376 16.60 -6.74 -9.27
CA LYS A 376 15.59 -7.61 -8.64
C LYS A 376 14.26 -6.90 -8.37
N HIS A 377 14.19 -5.59 -8.56
CA HIS A 377 12.99 -4.80 -8.29
C HIS A 377 11.73 -5.35 -8.98
N ALA A 378 11.84 -5.76 -10.25
CA ALA A 378 10.72 -6.30 -11.01
C ALA A 378 10.10 -7.57 -10.37
N SER A 379 10.91 -8.37 -9.67
CA SER A 379 10.50 -9.59 -8.99
C SER A 379 10.05 -9.34 -7.54
N CYS A 380 10.54 -8.27 -6.91
CA CYS A 380 10.26 -7.94 -5.50
C CYS A 380 10.18 -6.42 -5.29
N PRO A 381 9.12 -5.73 -5.73
CA PRO A 381 9.04 -4.28 -5.63
C PRO A 381 9.00 -3.75 -4.19
N ARG A 382 9.40 -2.50 -3.96
CA ARG A 382 9.45 -1.93 -2.59
C ARG A 382 8.15 -1.25 -2.22
N CYS A 383 7.10 -2.05 -2.09
CA CYS A 383 5.84 -1.59 -1.53
C CYS A 383 6.00 -1.35 -0.04
N TYR A 384 5.48 -0.22 0.44
CA TYR A 384 5.60 0.23 1.81
C TYR A 384 4.25 0.46 2.47
N LEU A 385 3.96 -0.28 3.53
CA LEU A 385 2.86 -0.01 4.43
C LEU A 385 3.24 1.16 5.36
N ASN A 386 2.98 2.36 4.85
CA ASN A 386 3.35 3.61 5.50
C ASN A 386 2.15 4.27 6.19
N GLY A 387 2.17 4.31 7.53
CA GLY A 387 1.20 5.02 8.37
C GLY A 387 -0.11 4.25 8.62
N LEU A 388 -0.05 2.99 9.02
CA LEU A 388 -1.22 2.15 9.34
C LEU A 388 -1.91 2.60 10.64
N PRO A 389 -3.19 2.99 10.62
CA PRO A 389 -3.96 3.24 11.85
C PRO A 389 -4.44 1.91 12.47
N ILE A 390 -3.52 0.99 12.75
CA ILE A 390 -3.86 -0.38 13.18
C ILE A 390 -4.64 -0.39 14.50
N PHE A 391 -4.45 0.60 15.37
CA PHE A 391 -5.11 0.70 16.66
C PHE A 391 -6.60 1.04 16.57
N ASN A 392 -7.06 1.58 15.44
CA ASN A 392 -8.49 1.75 15.16
C ASN A 392 -9.08 0.47 14.57
N VAL A 393 -8.29 -0.29 13.82
CA VAL A 393 -8.71 -1.55 13.19
C VAL A 393 -8.71 -2.72 14.20
N ALA A 394 -7.75 -2.73 15.11
CA ALA A 394 -7.56 -3.73 16.16
C ALA A 394 -7.31 -3.06 17.52
N PRO A 395 -8.35 -2.51 18.18
CA PRO A 395 -8.21 -1.77 19.44
C PRO A 395 -7.55 -2.56 20.58
N ALA A 396 -7.62 -3.89 20.55
CA ALA A 396 -6.95 -4.75 21.52
C ALA A 396 -5.42 -4.54 21.58
N LEU A 397 -4.80 -4.05 20.51
CA LEU A 397 -3.37 -3.77 20.45
C LEU A 397 -2.95 -2.47 21.16
N ARG A 398 -3.92 -1.62 21.55
CA ARG A 398 -3.64 -0.32 22.19
C ARG A 398 -2.83 -0.49 23.48
N GLY A 399 -3.27 -1.40 24.35
CA GLY A 399 -2.63 -1.65 25.64
C GLY A 399 -1.19 -2.15 25.56
N ASP A 400 -0.75 -2.66 24.41
CA ASP A 400 0.63 -3.12 24.22
C ASP A 400 1.64 -1.97 24.07
N VAL A 401 1.18 -0.77 23.72
CA VAL A 401 2.03 0.40 23.39
C VAL A 401 1.54 1.71 24.02
N ASP A 402 0.63 1.65 25.01
CA ASP A 402 -0.01 2.82 25.63
C ASP A 402 0.81 3.44 26.79
N ASP A 403 1.96 2.87 27.14
CA ASP A 403 2.85 3.48 28.15
C ASP A 403 3.60 4.67 27.52
N ARG A 404 2.84 5.75 27.29
CA ARG A 404 3.38 7.02 26.81
C ARG A 404 4.28 7.60 27.89
N PRO A 405 5.48 8.08 27.55
CA PRO A 405 6.39 8.54 28.58
C PRO A 405 5.84 9.77 29.28
N ALA A 406 5.66 9.68 30.61
CA ALA A 406 5.11 10.77 31.42
C ALA A 406 5.93 12.07 31.38
N TRP A 407 7.15 12.00 30.85
CA TRP A 407 8.00 13.17 30.66
C TRP A 407 7.63 13.98 29.40
N LEU A 408 6.82 13.45 28.50
CA LEU A 408 6.35 14.09 27.28
C LEU A 408 4.96 14.71 27.49
N ALA A 409 4.82 16.01 27.22
CA ALA A 409 3.55 16.71 27.21
C ALA A 409 2.80 16.41 25.90
N ASP A 410 1.85 15.48 25.96
CA ASP A 410 0.95 15.16 24.85
C ASP A 410 -0.49 15.49 25.25
N ASP A 411 -0.88 16.73 24.92
CA ASP A 411 -2.18 17.31 25.23
C ASP A 411 -3.19 17.13 24.08
N SER A 412 -2.87 16.28 23.10
CA SER A 412 -3.63 16.16 21.84
C SER A 412 -5.11 15.84 22.10
N GLU A 413 -5.40 14.92 23.02
CA GLU A 413 -6.77 14.53 23.34
C GLU A 413 -7.55 15.67 24.03
N THR A 414 -6.89 16.41 24.93
CA THR A 414 -7.47 17.59 25.59
C THR A 414 -7.75 18.69 24.58
N LEU A 415 -6.82 18.95 23.65
CA LEU A 415 -6.98 19.92 22.58
C LEU A 415 -8.14 19.53 21.64
N MET A 416 -8.27 18.25 21.29
CA MET A 416 -9.39 17.72 20.51
C MET A 416 -10.73 17.92 21.23
N ALA A 417 -10.81 17.61 22.52
CA ALA A 417 -12.02 17.83 23.30
C ALA A 417 -12.40 19.32 23.38
N ALA A 418 -11.42 20.21 23.54
CA ALA A 418 -11.63 21.66 23.53
C ALA A 418 -12.13 22.17 22.17
N TRP A 419 -11.63 21.58 21.08
CA TRP A 419 -12.13 21.85 19.73
C TRP A 419 -13.57 21.40 19.55
N ASP A 420 -13.91 20.18 19.95
CA ASP A 420 -15.28 19.65 19.86
C ASP A 420 -16.28 20.52 20.63
N ALA A 421 -15.91 20.97 21.83
CA ALA A 421 -16.73 21.89 22.62
C ALA A 421 -16.94 23.24 21.89
N THR A 422 -15.93 23.72 21.16
CA THR A 422 -16.03 24.93 20.33
C THR A 422 -17.01 24.73 19.19
N VAL A 423 -16.90 23.62 18.44
CA VAL A 423 -17.80 23.28 17.34
C VAL A 423 -19.24 23.09 17.84
N ALA A 424 -19.42 22.32 18.90
CA ALA A 424 -20.73 22.03 19.48
C ALA A 424 -21.49 23.32 19.88
N ARG A 425 -20.81 24.27 20.51
CA ARG A 425 -21.37 25.59 20.81
C ARG A 425 -21.75 26.36 19.54
N ALA A 426 -20.90 26.31 18.52
CA ALA A 426 -21.17 27.00 17.25
C ALA A 426 -22.36 26.41 16.48
N VAL A 427 -22.65 25.11 16.62
CA VAL A 427 -23.75 24.42 15.93
C VAL A 427 -24.96 24.12 16.81
N GLY A 428 -24.99 24.60 18.07
CA GLY A 428 -26.11 24.41 18.99
C GLY A 428 -26.33 22.97 19.44
N ARG A 429 -25.27 22.15 19.53
CA ARG A 429 -25.32 20.77 20.03
C ARG A 429 -24.71 20.66 21.44
N PRO A 430 -25.02 19.59 22.20
CA PRO A 430 -24.37 19.33 23.48
C PRO A 430 -22.84 19.31 23.35
N ALA A 431 -22.15 19.92 24.32
CA ALA A 431 -20.71 20.17 24.24
C ALA A 431 -19.82 18.98 24.63
N ALA A 432 -20.38 17.93 25.25
CA ALA A 432 -19.60 16.77 25.66
C ALA A 432 -19.32 15.86 24.45
N PRO A 433 -18.05 15.61 24.09
CA PRO A 433 -17.72 14.66 23.03
C PRO A 433 -18.04 13.23 23.48
N ASP A 434 -18.34 12.36 22.53
CA ASP A 434 -18.38 10.92 22.77
C ASP A 434 -16.97 10.45 23.13
N ALA A 435 -16.81 9.91 24.33
CA ALA A 435 -15.51 9.48 24.86
C ALA A 435 -14.88 8.37 24.02
N ALA A 436 -15.69 7.48 23.41
CA ALA A 436 -15.18 6.42 22.55
C ALA A 436 -14.66 6.98 21.21
N ASP A 437 -15.40 7.92 20.61
CA ASP A 437 -14.98 8.61 19.40
C ASP A 437 -13.71 9.45 19.63
N LEU A 438 -13.64 10.18 20.74
CA LEU A 438 -12.46 10.96 21.11
C LEU A 438 -11.23 10.05 21.29
N ALA A 439 -11.39 8.93 21.99
CA ALA A 439 -10.32 7.95 22.15
C ALA A 439 -9.87 7.39 20.79
N ASP A 440 -10.81 7.04 19.90
CA ASP A 440 -10.48 6.53 18.57
C ASP A 440 -9.74 7.58 17.71
N ARG A 441 -10.13 8.86 17.80
CA ARG A 441 -9.41 9.96 17.14
C ARG A 441 -8.02 10.16 17.73
N SER A 442 -7.85 10.10 19.05
CA SER A 442 -6.55 10.14 19.73
C SER A 442 -5.65 8.98 19.26
N TRP A 443 -6.19 7.76 19.18
CA TRP A 443 -5.46 6.59 18.69
C TRP A 443 -5.13 6.63 17.19
N SER A 444 -5.90 7.38 16.39
CA SER A 444 -5.59 7.58 14.97
C SER A 444 -4.28 8.36 14.74
N LEU A 445 -3.82 9.09 15.76
CA LEU A 445 -2.52 9.76 15.76
C LEU A 445 -1.35 8.78 15.92
N THR A 446 -1.60 7.60 16.48
CA THR A 446 -0.61 6.54 16.64
C THR A 446 -0.67 5.60 15.44
N LYS A 447 0.42 5.45 14.70
CA LYS A 447 0.46 4.67 13.45
C LYS A 447 1.58 3.66 13.46
N VAL A 448 1.41 2.59 12.68
CA VAL A 448 2.42 1.55 12.49
C VAL A 448 2.95 1.60 11.06
N PHE A 449 4.27 1.51 10.92
CA PHE A 449 4.95 1.35 9.65
C PHE A 449 5.53 -0.05 9.55
N VAL A 450 5.21 -0.78 8.49
CA VAL A 450 5.79 -2.10 8.19
C VAL A 450 6.47 -2.03 6.83
N ALA A 451 7.75 -2.36 6.77
CA ALA A 451 8.59 -2.08 5.61
C ALA A 451 9.52 -3.26 5.25
N PRO A 452 9.68 -3.59 3.95
CA PRO A 452 10.86 -4.33 3.49
C PRO A 452 12.12 -3.44 3.49
N PRO A 453 13.33 -4.02 3.34
CA PRO A 453 14.54 -3.24 3.06
C PRO A 453 14.40 -2.41 1.78
N GLY A 454 14.86 -1.17 1.84
CA GLY A 454 14.77 -0.19 0.76
C GLY A 454 13.40 0.49 0.63
N ALA A 455 12.46 0.25 1.54
CA ALA A 455 11.25 1.08 1.62
C ALA A 455 11.59 2.48 2.13
N ILE A 456 11.11 3.50 1.43
CA ILE A 456 11.48 4.90 1.64
C ILE A 456 10.26 5.73 2.00
N THR A 457 10.43 6.61 2.99
CA THR A 457 9.58 7.78 3.20
C THR A 457 10.32 9.00 2.66
N ARG A 458 9.75 9.69 1.67
CA ARG A 458 10.29 10.94 1.11
C ARG A 458 10.47 12.00 2.19
N LEU A 459 11.31 12.99 1.91
CA LEU A 459 11.60 14.07 2.83
C LEU A 459 10.33 14.89 3.11
N HIS A 460 9.94 14.98 4.38
CA HIS A 460 8.72 15.66 4.80
C HIS A 460 8.79 16.08 6.27
N TYR A 461 7.83 16.87 6.73
CA TYR A 461 7.53 17.01 8.16
C TYR A 461 6.04 16.76 8.43
N ASP A 462 5.72 16.41 9.67
CA ASP A 462 4.42 15.85 10.01
C ASP A 462 3.31 16.90 10.19
N ASN A 463 2.15 16.61 9.58
CA ASN A 463 0.85 17.28 9.74
C ASN A 463 0.91 18.81 9.81
N GLY A 464 1.44 19.49 8.80
CA GLY A 464 1.60 20.94 8.85
C GLY A 464 0.89 21.72 7.75
N HIS A 465 -0.18 22.43 8.12
CA HIS A 465 -0.62 23.63 7.42
C HIS A 465 0.08 24.84 8.04
N ALA A 466 0.86 25.58 7.25
CA ALA A 466 1.63 26.77 7.66
C ALA A 466 2.46 26.60 8.95
N HIS A 467 1.87 26.83 10.13
CA HIS A 467 2.52 26.87 11.43
C HIS A 467 1.99 25.82 12.44
N ALA A 468 0.98 25.02 12.07
CA ALA A 468 0.27 24.10 12.98
C ALA A 468 0.81 22.65 12.99
N CYS A 469 2.12 22.48 12.81
CA CYS A 469 2.75 21.17 12.64
C CYS A 469 2.69 20.32 13.91
N ALA A 470 2.58 19.00 13.76
CA ALA A 470 2.63 18.07 14.88
C ALA A 470 4.09 17.83 15.32
N HIS A 471 4.29 17.60 16.62
CA HIS A 471 5.44 16.83 17.08
C HIS A 471 5.26 15.37 16.67
N ALA A 472 6.36 14.64 16.52
CA ALA A 472 6.31 13.22 16.24
C ALA A 472 7.37 12.48 17.06
N TRP A 473 7.00 11.35 17.65
CA TRP A 473 7.97 10.35 18.05
C TRP A 473 7.81 9.10 17.18
N LEU A 474 8.93 8.45 16.87
CA LEU A 474 9.01 7.28 16.00
C LEU A 474 9.92 6.24 16.64
N SER A 475 9.33 5.19 17.21
CA SER A 475 10.00 4.13 17.95
C SER A 475 10.21 2.89 17.09
N MET A 476 11.46 2.45 16.99
CA MET A 476 11.81 1.22 16.28
C MET A 476 11.43 -0.01 17.10
N VAL A 477 10.48 -0.78 16.56
CA VAL A 477 9.97 -2.02 17.16
C VAL A 477 10.79 -3.21 16.72
N LYS A 478 11.00 -3.33 15.41
CA LYS A 478 11.81 -4.37 14.77
C LYS A 478 12.64 -3.81 13.63
N GLY A 479 13.84 -4.36 13.44
CA GLY A 479 14.73 -4.01 12.35
C GLY A 479 15.42 -2.65 12.53
N ARG A 480 15.89 -2.08 11.42
CA ARG A 480 16.75 -0.89 11.40
C ARG A 480 16.30 0.09 10.33
N LYS A 481 16.36 1.40 10.65
CA LYS A 481 16.03 2.49 9.72
C LYS A 481 17.07 3.60 9.79
N LEU A 482 17.50 4.07 8.64
CA LEU A 482 18.26 5.32 8.51
C LEU A 482 17.27 6.48 8.45
N PHE A 483 17.52 7.52 9.22
CA PHE A 483 16.84 8.81 9.17
C PHE A 483 17.84 9.89 8.77
N VAL A 484 17.41 10.78 7.87
CA VAL A 484 18.10 12.02 7.54
C VAL A 484 17.16 13.17 7.89
N CYS A 485 17.49 13.91 8.93
CA CYS A 485 16.68 14.98 9.50
C CYS A 485 17.30 16.34 9.20
N PHE A 486 16.45 17.36 9.08
CA PHE A 486 16.88 18.75 8.91
C PHE A 486 16.11 19.66 9.86
N ASP A 487 16.83 20.66 10.37
CA ASP A 487 16.28 21.70 11.23
C ASP A 487 15.23 22.51 10.44
N PRO A 488 14.10 22.93 11.06
CA PRO A 488 13.12 23.80 10.41
C PRO A 488 13.72 25.04 9.73
N LYS A 489 14.85 25.56 10.22
CA LYS A 489 15.55 26.70 9.58
C LYS A 489 16.07 26.40 8.18
N ASP A 490 16.29 25.13 7.85
CA ASP A 490 16.81 24.72 6.54
C ASP A 490 15.68 24.59 5.50
N ALA A 491 14.41 24.79 5.87
CA ALA A 491 13.24 24.56 5.02
C ALA A 491 13.30 25.25 3.64
N GLU A 492 13.86 26.45 3.56
CA GLU A 492 14.03 27.18 2.29
C GLU A 492 14.99 26.52 1.31
N HIS A 493 15.85 25.61 1.78
CA HIS A 493 16.83 24.87 0.99
C HIS A 493 16.37 23.44 0.67
N LEU A 494 15.21 23.03 1.22
CA LEU A 494 14.65 21.70 1.02
C LEU A 494 13.58 21.66 -0.07
N HIS A 495 13.33 22.77 -0.77
CA HIS A 495 12.46 22.83 -1.96
C HIS A 495 11.06 22.24 -1.71
N ALA A 496 10.40 22.75 -0.66
CA ALA A 496 9.08 22.30 -0.26
C ALA A 496 8.04 22.40 -1.39
N ILE A 497 7.42 21.28 -1.73
CA ILE A 497 6.35 21.23 -2.73
C ILE A 497 5.02 21.66 -2.09
N PRO A 498 4.17 22.42 -2.82
CA PRO A 498 2.80 22.65 -2.40
C PRO A 498 2.06 21.32 -2.21
N GLY A 499 1.38 21.19 -1.09
CA GLY A 499 0.47 20.12 -0.77
C GLY A 499 -0.86 20.27 -1.50
N ASP A 500 -1.74 19.33 -1.21
CA ASP A 500 -3.03 19.13 -1.87
C ASP A 500 -3.98 20.33 -1.84
N ASP A 501 -3.92 21.12 -0.77
CA ASP A 501 -4.68 22.34 -0.54
C ASP A 501 -4.07 23.57 -1.23
N GLY A 502 -2.92 23.39 -1.90
CA GLY A 502 -2.11 24.46 -2.49
C GLY A 502 -1.38 25.35 -1.48
N VAL A 503 -1.52 25.08 -0.17
CA VAL A 503 -1.05 25.94 0.92
C VAL A 503 -0.06 25.22 1.82
N THR A 504 -0.32 23.96 2.16
CA THR A 504 0.58 23.06 2.88
C THR A 504 1.91 22.94 2.13
N ARG A 505 3.05 22.92 2.83
CA ARG A 505 4.39 22.81 2.21
C ARG A 505 5.29 21.90 3.03
N ASN A 506 4.80 20.70 3.28
CA ASN A 506 5.44 19.77 4.21
C ASN A 506 6.09 18.56 3.55
N ASN A 507 6.22 18.54 2.23
CA ASN A 507 6.87 17.47 1.48
C ASN A 507 7.95 18.05 0.57
N SER A 508 8.90 17.21 0.17
CA SER A 508 9.96 17.56 -0.75
C SER A 508 10.29 16.38 -1.67
N ASP A 509 10.65 16.69 -2.91
CA ASP A 509 11.16 15.73 -3.89
C ASP A 509 12.69 15.55 -3.80
N VAL A 510 13.35 16.29 -2.90
CA VAL A 510 14.78 16.13 -2.64
C VAL A 510 15.01 14.73 -2.07
N ASP A 511 15.92 13.99 -2.69
CA ASP A 511 16.46 12.73 -2.17
C ASP A 511 17.79 13.03 -1.45
N PRO A 512 17.84 12.96 -0.11
CA PRO A 512 19.07 13.27 0.62
C PRO A 512 20.22 12.29 0.36
N LEU A 513 19.95 11.11 -0.21
CA LEU A 513 20.99 10.13 -0.53
C LEU A 513 21.65 10.37 -1.89
N ALA A 514 21.02 11.17 -2.75
CA ALA A 514 21.52 11.57 -4.07
C ALA A 514 20.91 12.92 -4.49
N PRO A 515 21.27 14.03 -3.83
CA PRO A 515 20.68 15.32 -4.13
C PRO A 515 21.07 15.80 -5.53
N ASP A 516 20.06 16.13 -6.34
CA ASP A 516 20.21 16.76 -7.66
C ASP A 516 20.37 18.27 -7.49
N LEU A 517 21.60 18.76 -7.43
CA LEU A 517 21.91 20.18 -7.16
C LEU A 517 21.52 21.11 -8.32
N ASP A 518 21.37 20.58 -9.54
CA ASP A 518 20.89 21.36 -10.68
C ASP A 518 19.39 21.61 -10.57
N ARG A 519 18.64 20.58 -10.13
CA ARG A 519 17.20 20.68 -9.87
C ARG A 519 16.88 21.39 -8.56
N PHE A 520 17.74 21.26 -7.54
CA PHE A 520 17.53 21.74 -6.18
C PHE A 520 18.68 22.65 -5.72
N PRO A 521 18.89 23.81 -6.36
CA PRO A 521 19.97 24.72 -6.01
C PRO A 521 19.80 25.22 -4.57
N GLY A 522 20.91 25.33 -3.83
CA GLY A 522 20.89 25.77 -2.43
C GLY A 522 20.72 24.64 -1.42
N TYR A 523 20.43 23.40 -1.85
CA TYR A 523 20.38 22.24 -0.94
C TYR A 523 21.71 22.04 -0.21
N GLU A 524 22.84 22.38 -0.83
CA GLU A 524 24.17 22.30 -0.24
C GLU A 524 24.35 23.19 1.01
N ARG A 525 23.41 24.10 1.28
CA ARG A 525 23.37 24.92 2.51
C ARG A 525 22.55 24.29 3.64
N ALA A 526 21.74 23.28 3.35
CA ALA A 526 21.03 22.52 4.38
C ALA A 526 22.00 21.58 5.11
N THR A 527 21.79 21.36 6.41
CA THR A 527 22.66 20.49 7.21
C THR A 527 21.97 19.17 7.52
N PRO A 528 22.32 18.05 6.84
CA PRO A 528 21.73 16.76 7.13
C PRO A 528 22.21 16.22 8.48
N LEU A 529 21.26 15.92 9.37
CA LEU A 529 21.50 15.26 10.66
C LEU A 529 21.00 13.81 10.60
N VAL A 530 21.88 12.84 10.80
CA VAL A 530 21.64 11.44 10.43
C VAL A 530 21.68 10.51 11.63
N ALA A 531 20.74 9.57 11.71
CA ALA A 531 20.76 8.48 12.66
C ALA A 531 20.37 7.16 12.01
N VAL A 532 21.00 6.08 12.42
CA VAL A 532 20.45 4.73 12.24
C VAL A 532 19.76 4.37 13.55
N LEU A 533 18.44 4.18 13.51
CA LEU A 533 17.68 3.70 14.64
C LEU A 533 17.71 2.17 14.66
N GLU A 534 18.10 1.62 15.81
CA GLU A 534 18.08 0.19 16.13
C GLU A 534 16.78 -0.17 16.90
N GLU A 535 16.52 -1.46 17.12
CA GLU A 535 15.40 -1.89 17.97
C GLU A 535 15.51 -1.27 19.38
N GLY A 536 14.48 -0.55 19.82
CA GLY A 536 14.49 0.16 21.11
C GLY A 536 14.70 1.67 21.00
N ASP A 537 15.37 2.12 19.94
CA ASP A 537 15.60 3.55 19.71
C ASP A 537 14.29 4.27 19.34
N THR A 538 14.19 5.53 19.74
CA THR A 538 13.11 6.42 19.35
C THR A 538 13.65 7.74 18.84
N LEU A 539 13.26 8.12 17.63
CA LEU A 539 13.46 9.46 17.13
C LEU A 539 12.34 10.36 17.67
N LEU A 540 12.71 11.49 18.26
CA LEU A 540 11.80 12.58 18.56
C LEU A 540 12.05 13.70 17.55
N ALA A 541 11.05 14.02 16.73
CA ALA A 541 11.04 15.08 15.75
C ALA A 541 10.05 16.17 16.21
N PRO A 542 10.54 17.32 16.71
CA PRO A 542 9.68 18.44 17.05
C PRO A 542 8.91 18.99 15.83
N ALA A 543 7.88 19.80 16.08
CA ALA A 543 7.06 20.40 15.04
C ALA A 543 7.93 21.14 14.00
N GLY A 544 7.70 20.84 12.71
CA GLY A 544 8.43 21.44 11.58
C GLY A 544 9.77 20.78 11.24
N TRP A 545 10.22 19.78 12.01
CA TRP A 545 11.44 19.04 11.67
C TRP A 545 11.25 18.15 10.46
N TRP A 546 12.04 18.41 9.42
CA TRP A 546 12.05 17.63 8.21
C TRP A 546 12.79 16.32 8.44
N HIS A 547 12.27 15.24 7.89
CA HIS A 547 12.87 13.94 8.00
C HIS A 547 12.57 13.07 6.77
N TYR A 548 13.62 12.42 6.28
CA TYR A 548 13.62 11.35 5.30
C TYR A 548 13.95 10.06 6.01
N ALA A 549 13.38 8.93 5.57
CA ALA A 549 13.66 7.64 6.18
C ALA A 549 13.78 6.52 5.15
N VAL A 550 14.73 5.61 5.35
CA VAL A 550 14.83 4.37 4.57
C VAL A 550 15.05 3.16 5.48
N SER A 551 14.30 2.09 5.23
CA SER A 551 14.45 0.82 5.93
C SER A 551 15.70 0.08 5.47
N LEU A 552 16.64 -0.15 6.39
CA LEU A 552 17.88 -0.89 6.13
C LEU A 552 17.65 -2.40 6.20
N THR A 553 16.69 -2.83 7.01
CA THR A 553 16.21 -4.21 7.15
C THR A 553 14.68 -4.23 7.07
N ALA A 554 14.08 -5.43 6.98
CA ALA A 554 12.66 -5.55 7.23
C ALA A 554 12.36 -5.00 8.63
N SER A 555 11.38 -4.10 8.74
CA SER A 555 11.17 -3.31 9.96
C SER A 555 9.71 -3.08 10.32
N ILE A 556 9.50 -2.91 11.63
CA ILE A 556 8.26 -2.45 12.26
C ILE A 556 8.61 -1.21 13.08
N MET A 557 7.84 -0.15 12.93
CA MET A 557 7.98 1.08 13.69
C MET A 557 6.61 1.58 14.13
N VAL A 558 6.51 2.03 15.38
CA VAL A 558 5.32 2.72 15.90
C VAL A 558 5.66 4.19 15.98
N MET A 559 4.74 5.04 15.56
CA MET A 559 4.86 6.48 15.69
C MET A 559 3.64 7.06 16.39
N ARG A 560 3.76 8.29 16.87
CA ARG A 560 2.61 9.12 17.21
C ARG A 560 2.87 10.57 16.85
N ASN A 561 1.88 11.18 16.21
CA ASN A 561 1.81 12.62 16.08
C ASN A 561 1.15 13.18 17.33
N PHE A 562 1.63 14.31 17.84
CA PHE A 562 1.04 14.92 19.02
C PHE A 562 1.26 16.44 19.09
N TRP A 563 0.49 17.07 19.96
CA TRP A 563 0.56 18.48 20.25
C TRP A 563 0.66 18.73 21.76
N SER A 564 1.48 19.71 22.13
CA SER A 564 1.55 20.22 23.49
C SER A 564 0.79 21.54 23.55
N ALA A 565 -0.04 21.72 24.58
CA ALA A 565 -0.96 22.84 24.68
C ALA A 565 -0.25 24.20 24.66
N ASP A 566 0.93 24.28 25.28
CA ASP A 566 1.70 25.51 25.46
C ASP A 566 2.63 25.86 24.29
N THR A 567 2.75 24.98 23.30
CA THR A 567 3.59 25.20 22.11
C THR A 567 2.77 25.10 20.83
N ASN A 568 2.90 24.01 20.07
CA ASN A 568 2.27 23.84 18.76
C ASN A 568 0.75 23.64 18.84
N GLY A 569 0.18 23.28 19.99
CA GLY A 569 -1.26 23.05 20.18
C GLY A 569 -2.11 24.30 20.00
N THR A 570 -1.60 25.48 20.41
CA THR A 570 -2.30 26.76 20.18
C THR A 570 -2.44 27.08 18.68
N LEU A 571 -1.38 26.84 17.91
CA LEU A 571 -1.35 27.03 16.46
C LEU A 571 -2.30 26.05 15.77
N TRP A 572 -2.32 24.80 16.23
CA TRP A 572 -3.28 23.81 15.76
C TRP A 572 -4.73 24.23 15.99
N LEU A 573 -5.09 24.67 17.21
CA LEU A 573 -6.44 25.17 17.50
C LEU A 573 -6.81 26.40 16.64
N ALA A 574 -5.86 27.31 16.42
CA ALA A 574 -6.08 28.48 15.57
C ALA A 574 -6.36 28.06 14.11
N ASP A 575 -5.62 27.09 13.60
CA ASP A 575 -5.81 26.54 12.25
C ASP A 575 -7.17 25.83 12.11
N GLN A 576 -7.56 25.01 13.10
CA GLN A 576 -8.90 24.38 13.13
C GLN A 576 -10.02 25.43 13.11
N ARG A 577 -9.86 26.51 13.88
CA ARG A 577 -10.83 27.64 13.90
C ARG A 577 -10.89 28.34 12.55
N ALA A 578 -9.75 28.61 11.92
CA ALA A 578 -9.69 29.24 10.62
C ALA A 578 -10.35 28.38 9.53
N ALA A 579 -10.03 27.08 9.49
CA ALA A 579 -10.62 26.13 8.57
C ALA A 579 -12.15 26.01 8.76
N PHE A 580 -12.61 25.95 10.00
CA PHE A 580 -14.04 25.93 10.31
C PHE A 580 -14.75 27.22 9.91
N ALA A 581 -14.16 28.38 10.19
CA ALA A 581 -14.71 29.67 9.79
C ALA A 581 -14.82 29.79 8.26
N ALA A 582 -13.78 29.38 7.53
CA ALA A 582 -13.79 29.33 6.08
C ALA A 582 -14.87 28.37 5.55
N ARG A 583 -15.03 27.20 6.18
CA ARG A 583 -16.08 26.23 5.84
C ARG A 583 -17.48 26.79 6.05
N VAL A 584 -17.73 27.42 7.20
CA VAL A 584 -19.02 28.07 7.51
C VAL A 584 -19.31 29.20 6.51
N ALA A 585 -18.30 30.01 6.17
CA ALA A 585 -18.45 31.07 5.17
C ALA A 585 -18.81 30.51 3.79
N ALA A 586 -18.12 29.45 3.34
CA ALA A 586 -18.41 28.79 2.06
C ALA A 586 -19.82 28.20 2.01
N LEU A 587 -20.29 27.57 3.10
CA LEU A 587 -21.65 27.04 3.17
C LEU A 587 -22.71 28.14 3.17
N ARG A 588 -22.48 29.26 3.86
CA ARG A 588 -23.37 30.44 3.82
C ARG A 588 -23.44 31.04 2.42
N ASP A 589 -22.31 31.16 1.73
CA ASP A 589 -22.27 31.64 0.34
C ASP A 589 -23.01 30.70 -0.61
N ALA A 590 -22.82 29.39 -0.47
CA ALA A 590 -23.57 28.39 -1.24
C ALA A 590 -25.08 28.45 -0.98
N GLN A 591 -25.49 28.61 0.28
CA GLN A 591 -26.89 28.79 0.65
C GLN A 591 -27.49 30.04 -0.03
N LYS A 592 -26.75 31.16 0.01
CA LYS A 592 -27.15 32.40 -0.65
C LYS A 592 -27.28 32.22 -2.17
N LYS A 593 -26.26 31.64 -2.82
CA LYS A 593 -26.27 31.35 -4.26
C LYS A 593 -27.45 30.48 -4.67
N GLY A 594 -27.79 29.48 -3.86
CA GLY A 594 -28.98 28.66 -4.07
C GLY A 594 -30.27 29.45 -3.98
N ALA A 595 -30.41 30.32 -2.97
CA ALA A 595 -31.59 31.16 -2.82
C ALA A 595 -31.72 32.20 -3.95
N ASP A 596 -30.60 32.80 -4.38
CA ASP A 596 -30.54 33.72 -5.52
C ASP A 596 -30.91 33.02 -6.83
N HIS A 597 -30.42 31.80 -7.04
CA HIS A 597 -30.76 30.98 -8.20
C HIS A 597 -32.26 30.62 -8.22
N ALA A 598 -32.85 30.31 -7.06
CA ALA A 598 -34.28 30.00 -6.97
C ALA A 598 -35.14 31.24 -7.29
N ARG A 599 -34.74 32.41 -6.78
CA ARG A 599 -35.38 33.69 -7.09
C ARG A 599 -35.30 34.05 -8.57
N ALA A 600 -34.15 33.80 -9.22
CA ALA A 600 -33.98 34.06 -10.64
C ALA A 600 -34.92 33.20 -11.52
N LEU A 601 -35.30 32.01 -11.04
CA LEU A 601 -36.28 31.13 -11.68
C LEU A 601 -37.74 31.45 -11.29
N GLY A 602 -37.98 32.48 -10.48
CA GLY A 602 -39.32 32.85 -10.01
C GLY A 602 -39.96 31.86 -9.03
N LEU A 603 -39.15 31.01 -8.39
CA LEU A 603 -39.64 30.01 -7.44
C LEU A 603 -39.96 30.67 -6.09
N ASP A 604 -41.06 30.24 -5.45
CA ASP A 604 -41.34 30.57 -4.05
C ASP A 604 -40.22 29.98 -3.16
N PRO A 605 -39.55 30.78 -2.31
CA PRO A 605 -38.52 30.28 -1.38
C PRO A 605 -38.97 29.12 -0.49
N ALA A 606 -40.27 28.99 -0.19
CA ALA A 606 -40.80 27.89 0.61
C ALA A 606 -41.01 26.58 -0.18
N SER A 607 -41.00 26.66 -1.52
CA SER A 607 -41.27 25.54 -2.42
C SER A 607 -40.23 24.41 -2.30
N PRO A 608 -40.64 23.14 -2.52
CA PRO A 608 -39.71 22.02 -2.61
C PRO A 608 -38.60 22.23 -3.64
N GLU A 609 -38.92 22.84 -4.78
CA GLU A 609 -38.00 23.11 -5.89
C GLU A 609 -36.91 24.11 -5.49
N ALA A 610 -37.28 25.19 -4.80
CA ALA A 610 -36.31 26.16 -4.26
C ALA A 610 -35.38 25.53 -3.22
N LYS A 611 -35.92 24.68 -2.34
CA LYS A 611 -35.14 23.94 -1.33
C LYS A 611 -34.16 22.96 -1.96
N LEU A 612 -34.58 22.22 -2.99
CA LEU A 612 -33.71 21.33 -3.75
C LEU A 612 -32.55 22.08 -4.40
N LEU A 613 -32.82 23.27 -4.94
CA LEU A 613 -31.79 24.10 -5.56
C LEU A 613 -30.76 24.60 -4.54
N VAL A 614 -31.21 25.05 -3.37
CA VAL A 614 -30.34 25.42 -2.25
C VAL A 614 -29.51 24.22 -1.79
N GLN A 615 -30.15 23.05 -1.65
CA GLN A 615 -29.47 21.83 -1.27
C GLN A 615 -28.42 21.43 -2.32
N ALA A 616 -28.70 21.57 -3.62
CA ALA A 616 -27.74 21.26 -4.67
C ALA A 616 -26.48 22.15 -4.60
N HIS A 617 -26.62 23.43 -4.28
CA HIS A 617 -25.49 24.34 -4.06
C HIS A 617 -24.72 23.99 -2.78
N LEU A 618 -25.42 23.65 -1.69
CA LEU A 618 -24.80 23.17 -0.45
C LEU A 618 -24.02 21.86 -0.68
N ASP A 619 -24.60 20.92 -1.42
CA ASP A 619 -23.96 19.66 -1.79
C ASP A 619 -22.75 19.88 -2.69
N ALA A 620 -22.82 20.85 -3.60
CA ALA A 620 -21.70 21.23 -4.46
C ALA A 620 -20.56 21.88 -3.67
N ALA A 621 -20.86 22.73 -2.68
CA ALA A 621 -19.87 23.30 -1.77
C ALA A 621 -19.34 22.27 -0.77
N ASN A 622 -20.14 21.25 -0.46
CA ASN A 622 -19.74 20.18 0.45
C ASN A 622 -18.72 19.22 -0.18
N LYS A 623 -18.82 18.99 -1.49
CA LYS A 623 -17.90 18.20 -2.32
C LYS A 623 -16.60 18.95 -2.61
#